data_AF-A0A2M7S9W3-F1
#
_entry.id   AF-A0A2M7S9W3-F1
#
_cell.length_a   1.000
_cell.length_b   1.000
_cell.length_c   1.000
_cell.angle_alpha   90.00
_cell.angle_beta   90.00
_cell.angle_gamma   90.00
#
_symmetry.space_group_name_H-M   'P 1'
#
loop_
_entity.id
_entity.type
_entity.pdbx_description
1 polymer ?
#
loop_
_entity_poly.entity_id
_entity_poly.type
_entity_poly.pdbx_seq_one_letter_code
_entity_poly.pdbx_strand_id
1 'polypeptide(L)'
;KPGLRSILELLIGEIKARVLKLSDVRVFEIHTGACVAGVRGTDFAVTSEDGRASDVEVYEGTVYVESLGKEGERQGQVEIGENLSTRVEREG
;
A
#
# COMPACT_ATOMS: atom_id res chain seq x y z
N LYS A 1 -21.72 -3.11 -4.01
CA LYS A 1 -21.25 -4.40 -3.44
C LYS A 1 -19.82 -4.19 -3.00
N PRO A 2 -19.40 -4.57 -1.78
CA PRO A 2 -18.00 -4.46 -1.41
C PRO A 2 -17.18 -5.29 -2.40
N GLY A 3 -16.13 -4.70 -2.97
CA GLY A 3 -15.21 -5.42 -3.85
C GLY A 3 -14.54 -6.58 -3.10
N LEU A 4 -14.12 -7.61 -3.83
CA LEU A 4 -13.31 -8.69 -3.27
C LEU A 4 -11.92 -8.13 -2.95
N ARG A 5 -11.52 -8.22 -1.68
CA ARG A 5 -10.20 -7.79 -1.21
C ARG A 5 -9.28 -8.98 -1.02
N SER A 6 -8.06 -8.84 -1.48
CA SER A 6 -6.96 -9.75 -1.18
C SER A 6 -5.93 -8.95 -0.40
N ILE A 7 -5.68 -9.37 0.84
CA ILE A 7 -4.86 -8.63 1.79
C ILE A 7 -3.57 -9.43 2.03
N LEU A 8 -2.44 -8.74 1.95
CA LEU A 8 -1.15 -9.24 2.42
C LEU A 8 -0.69 -8.37 3.58
N GLU A 9 -0.43 -9.00 4.73
CA GLU A 9 0.14 -8.37 5.91
C GLU A 9 1.68 -8.43 5.80
N LEU A 10 2.34 -7.28 5.72
CA LEU A 10 3.79 -7.15 5.70
C LEU A 10 4.26 -6.58 7.05
N LEU A 11 4.72 -7.49 7.92
CA LEU A 11 5.15 -7.14 9.28
C LEU A 11 6.51 -6.44 9.28
N ILE A 12 7.45 -6.94 8.47
CA ILE A 12 8.81 -6.40 8.34
C ILE A 12 9.42 -6.86 7.01
N GLY A 13 10.25 -6.00 6.42
CA GLY A 13 10.99 -6.30 5.19
C GLY A 13 10.34 -5.69 3.96
N GLU A 14 10.60 -6.26 2.79
CA GLU A 14 10.19 -5.71 1.50
C GLU A 14 9.40 -6.73 0.69
N ILE A 15 8.36 -6.27 0.00
CA ILE A 15 7.73 -6.99 -1.09
C ILE A 15 7.82 -6.18 -2.38
N LYS A 16 8.29 -6.82 -3.44
CA LYS A 16 8.19 -6.32 -4.81
C LYS A 16 7.25 -7.21 -5.60
N ALA A 17 6.23 -6.62 -6.22
CA ALA A 17 5.21 -7.37 -6.93
C ALA A 17 4.65 -6.60 -8.13
N ARG A 18 4.22 -7.37 -9.14
CA ARG A 18 3.43 -6.88 -10.25
C ARG A 18 2.02 -7.46 -10.18
N VAL A 19 1.03 -6.60 -9.98
CA VAL A 19 -0.38 -6.98 -9.92
C VAL A 19 -1.02 -6.74 -11.27
N LEU A 20 -1.54 -7.80 -11.90
CA LEU A 20 -2.27 -7.66 -13.15
C LEU A 20 -3.68 -7.09 -12.91
N LYS A 21 -4.15 -6.21 -13.81
CA LYS A 21 -5.50 -5.65 -13.74
C LYS A 21 -6.52 -6.70 -14.20
N LEU A 22 -7.17 -7.36 -13.24
CA LEU A 22 -8.15 -8.42 -13.54
C LEU A 22 -9.59 -7.87 -13.70
N SER A 23 -10.03 -6.92 -12.85
CA SER A 23 -11.33 -6.24 -12.96
C SER A 23 -11.42 -5.00 -12.04
N ASP A 24 -12.48 -4.20 -12.14
CA ASP A 24 -12.77 -3.04 -11.25
C ASP A 24 -13.29 -3.42 -9.86
N VAL A 25 -13.59 -4.70 -9.65
CA VAL A 25 -14.26 -5.17 -8.42
C VAL A 25 -13.29 -5.80 -7.43
N ARG A 26 -12.01 -5.95 -7.81
CA ARG A 26 -10.97 -6.56 -6.98
C ARG A 26 -9.91 -5.54 -6.63
N VAL A 27 -9.55 -5.47 -5.34
CA VAL A 27 -8.48 -4.62 -4.82
C VAL A 27 -7.49 -5.52 -4.09
N PHE A 28 -6.20 -5.37 -4.43
CA PHE A 28 -5.11 -5.99 -3.69
C PHE A 28 -4.57 -4.95 -2.70
N GLU A 29 -4.51 -5.28 -1.43
CA GLU A 29 -4.03 -4.36 -0.39
C GLU A 29 -2.78 -4.96 0.28
N ILE A 30 -1.73 -4.16 0.40
CA ILE A 30 -0.61 -4.43 1.31
C ILE A 30 -0.86 -3.66 2.59
N HIS A 31 -0.94 -4.38 3.71
CA HIS A 31 -1.10 -3.79 5.03
C HIS A 31 0.26 -3.82 5.72
N THR A 32 0.66 -2.67 6.25
CA THR A 32 1.88 -2.50 7.05
C THR A 32 1.48 -1.85 8.37
N GLY A 33 2.44 -1.71 9.28
CA GLY A 33 2.21 -0.93 10.50
C GLY A 33 1.92 0.55 10.23
N ALA A 34 2.44 1.17 9.16
CA ALA A 34 2.27 2.61 8.93
C ALA A 34 1.16 2.97 7.92
N CYS A 35 0.85 2.07 6.97
CA CYS A 35 -0.11 2.37 5.90
C CYS A 35 -0.78 1.13 5.31
N VAL A 36 -1.87 1.37 4.58
CA VAL A 36 -2.47 0.45 3.61
C VAL A 36 -2.16 0.93 2.20
N ALA A 37 -1.52 0.10 1.39
CA ALA A 37 -1.29 0.36 -0.03
C ALA A 37 -2.29 -0.43 -0.89
N GLY A 38 -3.26 0.27 -1.47
CA GLY A 38 -4.21 -0.27 -2.43
C GLY A 38 -3.62 -0.29 -3.84
N VAL A 39 -3.49 -1.47 -4.41
CA VAL A 39 -2.79 -1.74 -5.66
C VAL A 39 -3.72 -2.25 -6.73
N ARG A 40 -3.58 -1.71 -7.96
CA ARG A 40 -4.42 -2.13 -9.08
C ARG A 40 -3.73 -1.97 -10.43
N GLY A 41 -3.26 -3.07 -11.00
CA GLY A 41 -2.64 -3.03 -12.32
C GLY A 41 -1.28 -2.34 -12.29
N THR A 42 -0.44 -2.69 -11.31
CA THR A 42 0.72 -1.89 -10.91
C THR A 42 1.94 -2.77 -10.66
N ASP A 43 3.12 -2.30 -11.04
CA ASP A 43 4.43 -2.81 -10.62
C ASP A 43 4.99 -1.89 -9.53
N PHE A 44 5.25 -2.45 -8.35
CA PHE A 44 5.54 -1.66 -7.16
C PHE A 44 6.41 -2.42 -6.16
N ALA A 45 6.98 -1.68 -5.20
CA ALA A 45 7.56 -2.22 -3.98
C ALA A 45 6.94 -1.55 -2.74
N VAL A 46 6.77 -2.32 -1.68
CA VAL A 46 6.45 -1.80 -0.33
C VAL A 46 7.47 -2.36 0.64
N THR A 47 8.10 -1.47 1.40
CA THR A 47 9.00 -1.80 2.50
C THR A 47 8.33 -1.42 3.81
N SER A 48 8.41 -2.29 4.83
CA SER A 48 7.98 -1.98 6.19
C SER A 48 9.15 -2.07 7.16
N GLU A 49 9.40 -0.97 7.86
CA GLU A 49 10.42 -0.83 8.89
C GLU A 49 9.77 -0.96 10.28
N ASP A 50 9.77 -2.18 10.82
CA ASP A 50 9.39 -2.48 12.22
C ASP A 50 8.05 -1.86 12.64
N GLY A 51 7.08 -1.86 11.72
CA GLY A 51 5.74 -1.32 11.91
C GLY A 51 5.62 0.21 12.10
N ARG A 52 6.74 0.95 12.04
CA ARG A 52 6.77 2.41 12.32
C ARG A 52 6.79 3.26 11.06
N ALA A 53 7.42 2.76 10.01
CA ALA A 53 7.47 3.44 8.73
C ALA A 53 7.28 2.45 7.58
N SER A 54 6.77 2.96 6.48
CA SER A 54 6.64 2.22 5.24
C SER A 54 7.04 3.09 4.06
N ASP A 55 7.87 2.54 3.17
CA ASP A 55 8.18 3.14 1.89
C ASP A 55 7.36 2.45 0.80
N VAL A 56 6.79 3.24 -0.11
CA VAL A 56 6.02 2.75 -1.26
C VAL A 56 6.66 3.31 -2.51
N GLU A 57 7.12 2.44 -3.40
CA GLU A 57 7.70 2.78 -4.70
C GLU A 57 6.83 2.24 -5.83
N VAL A 58 6.57 3.07 -6.83
CA VAL A 58 5.75 2.69 -7.99
C VAL A 58 6.60 2.73 -9.25
N TYR A 59 6.82 1.57 -9.86
CA TYR A 59 7.59 1.45 -11.11
C TYR A 59 6.71 1.60 -12.35
N GLU A 60 5.47 1.12 -12.29
CA GLU A 60 4.48 1.23 -13.39
C GLU A 60 3.06 1.26 -12.79
N GLY A 61 2.21 2.20 -13.22
CA GLY A 61 0.82 2.31 -12.77
C GLY A 61 0.63 3.25 -11.57
N THR A 62 -0.27 2.86 -10.65
CA THR A 62 -0.69 3.72 -9.52
C THR A 62 -0.88 2.90 -8.24
N VAL A 63 -0.53 3.47 -7.10
CA VAL A 63 -0.86 2.97 -5.76
C VAL A 63 -1.61 4.03 -4.96
N TYR A 64 -2.69 3.63 -4.29
CA TYR A 64 -3.40 4.47 -3.34
C TYR A 64 -2.91 4.14 -1.93
N VAL A 65 -2.25 5.09 -1.28
CA VAL A 65 -1.67 4.90 0.06
C VAL A 65 -2.54 5.58 1.08
N GLU A 66 -3.01 4.82 2.07
CA GLU A 66 -3.75 5.32 3.22
C GLU A 66 -2.90 5.21 4.49
N SER A 67 -2.63 6.34 5.16
CA SER A 67 -1.89 6.33 6.43
C SER A 67 -2.74 5.74 7.56
N LEU A 68 -2.07 5.08 8.50
CA LEU A 68 -2.70 4.54 9.71
C LEU A 68 -2.37 5.39 10.93
N GLY A 69 -3.41 5.71 11.69
CA GLY A 69 -3.30 6.34 13.00
C GLY A 69 -2.90 5.36 14.10
N LYS A 70 -2.83 5.85 15.34
CA LYS A 70 -2.40 5.08 16.51
C LYS A 70 -3.24 3.83 16.76
N GLU A 71 -4.54 3.89 16.49
CA GLU A 71 -5.48 2.78 16.71
C GLU A 71 -5.66 1.92 15.43
N GLY A 72 -4.85 2.16 14.39
CA GLY A 72 -4.94 1.45 13.11
C GLY A 72 -6.08 1.94 12.22
N GLU A 73 -6.68 3.09 12.53
CA GLU A 73 -7.67 3.76 11.70
C GLU A 73 -7.02 4.46 10.50
N ARG A 74 -7.69 4.47 9.34
CA ARG A 74 -7.21 5.16 8.14
C ARG A 74 -7.42 6.67 8.28
N GLN A 75 -6.37 7.48 8.14
CA GLN A 75 -6.43 8.92 8.43
C GLN A 75 -6.39 9.83 7.19
N GLY A 76 -5.82 9.38 6.07
CA GLY A 76 -5.81 10.14 4.82
C GLY A 76 -5.35 9.27 3.65
N GLN A 77 -5.72 9.63 2.42
CA GLN A 77 -5.34 8.90 1.21
C GLN A 77 -4.52 9.79 0.27
N VAL A 78 -3.46 9.25 -0.29
CA VAL A 78 -2.63 9.87 -1.33
C VAL A 78 -2.51 8.91 -2.51
N GLU A 79 -2.54 9.45 -3.73
CA GLU A 79 -2.26 8.71 -4.95
C GLU A 79 -0.78 8.85 -5.33
N ILE A 80 -0.10 7.72 -5.51
CA ILE A 80 1.30 7.66 -5.94
C ILE A 80 1.34 7.07 -7.35
N GLY A 81 1.79 7.89 -8.30
CA GLY A 81 1.91 7.51 -9.71
C GLY A 81 3.26 6.89 -10.07
N GLU A 82 3.37 6.52 -11.33
CA GLU A 82 4.56 5.92 -11.92
C GLU A 82 5.84 6.74 -11.68
N ASN A 83 6.94 6.03 -11.39
CA ASN A 83 8.28 6.57 -11.10
C ASN A 83 8.32 7.51 -9.88
N LEU A 84 7.34 7.43 -8.99
CA LEU A 84 7.31 8.15 -7.72
C LEU A 84 7.42 7.20 -6.54
N SER A 85 7.86 7.75 -5.42
CA SER A 85 7.84 7.07 -4.13
C SER A 85 7.26 7.98 -3.06
N THR A 86 6.81 7.35 -1.97
CA THR A 86 6.45 8.06 -0.75
C THR A 86 6.90 7.26 0.46
N ARG A 87 7.14 7.99 1.55
CA ARG A 87 7.39 7.41 2.87
C ARG A 87 6.25 7.82 3.79
N VAL A 88 5.66 6.84 4.47
CA VAL A 88 4.64 7.05 5.49
C VAL A 88 5.21 6.65 6.84
N GLU A 89 5.15 7.57 7.78
CA GLU A 89 5.51 7.32 9.17
C GLU A 89 4.23 7.24 10.00
N ARG A 90 4.16 6.25 10.90
CA ARG A 90 3.05 6.15 11.85
C ARG A 90 3.23 7.26 12.88
N GLU A 91 2.27 8.18 12.94
CA GLU A 91 2.24 9.17 14.01
C GLU A 91 2.05 8.43 15.35
N GLY A 92 3.10 8.40 16.16
CA GLY A 92 3.15 7.74 17.46
C GLY A 92 2.34 8.44 18.53
#